data_AF-A0A928SV15-F1
#
_entry.id   AF-A0A928SV15-F1
#
_cell.length_a   1.000
_cell.length_b   1.000
_cell.length_c   1.000
_cell.angle_alpha   90.00
_cell.angle_beta   90.00
_cell.angle_gamma   90.00
#
_symmetry.space_group_name_H-M   'P 1'
#
loop_
_entity.id
_entity.type
_entity.pdbx_description
1 polymer ?
#
loop_
_entity_poly.entity_id
_entity_poly.type
_entity_poly.pdbx_seq_one_letter_code
_entity_poly.pdbx_strand_id
1 'polypeptide(L)'
;MPDGWDSDWSYWNAGDQWDNVAAVMDWNWWYNDGCVITAQNGRSETATVNPAQIGGLNGLATCWKSWFGWSECDIKLSNQLNYWNEDESFWNWSNTNQGRVVVLHEFGHAMGLGHDNNQFAVMRSNTPYPLNGGPGFHGEPFPDDAAGVRALYGTYHSPGANLFATAQKYVNGVVQATESGSCVTINRCRGQTLSVTVSIGSNGWMAPLSHGVRIFLNNSPSGYSGGWNMFVGTAYNPPGTYSTQTLNLTVPSVPNGIYWILWQVDTQNGTAESNEQDNAVHACKTVNVTC
;
A
#
# COMPACT_ATOMS: atom_id res chain seq x y z
N MET A 1 0.28 25.37 3.37
CA MET A 1 -1.14 25.05 3.41
C MET A 1 -1.64 24.45 2.08
N PRO A 2 -1.37 23.17 1.74
CA PRO A 2 -2.47 22.32 1.30
C PRO A 2 -3.23 21.92 2.57
N ASP A 3 -4.11 22.83 3.03
CA ASP A 3 -5.01 22.64 4.18
C ASP A 3 -6.26 21.93 3.70
N GLY A 4 -6.05 20.84 2.99
CA GLY A 4 -7.13 19.95 2.59
C GLY A 4 -7.37 18.97 3.72
N TRP A 5 -8.64 18.66 3.98
CA TRP A 5 -9.07 17.50 4.77
C TRP A 5 -8.30 16.22 4.42
N ASP A 6 -7.75 16.13 3.20
CA ASP A 6 -6.98 15.01 2.68
C ASP A 6 -5.62 14.79 3.38
N SER A 7 -4.92 15.85 3.82
CA SER A 7 -3.65 15.67 4.55
C SER A 7 -3.91 15.19 5.98
N ASP A 8 -4.93 15.72 6.63
CA ASP A 8 -5.38 15.26 7.94
C ASP A 8 -5.78 13.78 7.90
N TRP A 9 -6.59 13.40 6.91
CA TRP A 9 -7.00 12.01 6.74
C TRP A 9 -5.81 11.08 6.43
N SER A 10 -4.76 11.59 5.79
CA SER A 10 -3.54 10.82 5.54
C SER A 10 -2.77 10.48 6.82
N TYR A 11 -2.76 11.38 7.83
CA TYR A 11 -2.14 11.09 9.14
C TYR A 11 -2.89 10.01 9.90
N TRP A 12 -4.21 10.15 10.00
CA TRP A 12 -5.07 9.17 10.66
C TRP A 12 -4.95 7.82 9.99
N ASN A 13 -5.07 7.76 8.67
CA ASN A 13 -4.92 6.52 7.93
C ASN A 13 -3.54 5.89 8.16
N ALA A 14 -2.44 6.66 8.10
CA ALA A 14 -1.11 6.11 8.35
C ALA A 14 -0.99 5.50 9.76
N GLY A 15 -1.51 6.17 10.79
CA GLY A 15 -1.59 5.63 12.15
C GLY A 15 -2.38 4.33 12.21
N ASP A 16 -3.60 4.34 11.65
CA ASP A 16 -4.49 3.17 11.59
C ASP A 16 -3.81 1.98 10.88
N GLN A 17 -3.05 2.23 9.80
CA GLN A 17 -2.35 1.15 9.08
C GLN A 17 -1.24 0.50 9.91
N TRP A 18 -0.54 1.27 10.75
CA TRP A 18 0.45 0.70 11.67
C TRP A 18 -0.21 -0.03 12.84
N ASP A 19 -1.36 0.46 13.30
CA ASP A 19 -2.16 -0.23 14.33
C ASP A 19 -2.74 -1.56 13.82
N ASN A 20 -3.14 -1.61 12.54
CA ASN A 20 -3.54 -2.84 11.84
C ASN A 20 -2.42 -3.88 11.74
N VAL A 21 -1.18 -3.56 12.14
CA VAL A 21 -0.02 -4.45 12.02
C VAL A 21 0.56 -4.86 13.35
N ALA A 22 0.71 -3.97 14.33
CA ALA A 22 1.19 -4.36 15.65
C ALA A 22 0.51 -3.62 16.81
N ALA A 23 -0.61 -2.93 16.55
CA ALA A 23 -1.34 -2.12 17.53
C ALA A 23 -0.38 -1.24 18.32
N VAL A 24 0.38 -0.46 17.57
CA VAL A 24 1.60 0.19 18.03
C VAL A 24 1.26 1.50 18.74
N MET A 25 0.02 2.00 18.64
CA MET A 25 -0.29 3.39 18.94
C MET A 25 -1.62 3.62 19.67
N ASP A 26 -1.54 4.39 20.76
CA ASP A 26 -2.57 5.33 21.23
C ASP A 26 -1.98 6.74 21.00
N TRP A 27 -2.00 7.24 19.75
CA TRP A 27 -1.44 8.57 19.45
C TRP A 27 -2.48 9.67 19.67
N ASN A 28 -2.13 10.65 20.51
CA ASN A 28 -2.97 11.81 20.76
C ASN A 28 -2.52 12.96 19.86
N TRP A 29 -3.23 13.15 18.74
CA TRP A 29 -2.89 14.10 17.69
C TRP A 29 -3.30 15.52 18.06
N TRP A 30 -2.33 16.44 18.01
CA TRP A 30 -2.59 17.87 18.17
C TRP A 30 -2.36 18.56 16.83
N TYR A 31 -3.45 18.87 16.13
CA TYR A 31 -3.41 19.73 14.96
C TYR A 31 -2.98 21.13 15.39
N ASN A 32 -1.86 21.60 14.87
CA ASN A 32 -1.40 22.95 15.16
C ASN A 32 -1.20 23.71 13.85
N ASP A 33 -2.22 24.49 13.51
CA ASP A 33 -2.25 25.41 12.37
C ASP A 33 -1.08 26.41 12.44
N GLY A 34 0.02 26.06 11.78
CA GLY A 34 1.11 26.99 11.48
C GLY A 34 2.35 26.93 12.39
N CYS A 35 2.63 25.82 13.06
CA CYS A 35 3.73 25.79 14.04
C CYS A 35 5.12 25.42 13.51
N VAL A 36 6.09 26.19 14.00
CA VAL A 36 7.49 25.80 14.16
C VAL A 36 7.51 24.51 14.98
N ILE A 37 7.89 23.38 14.37
CA ILE A 37 8.18 22.16 15.13
C ILE A 37 9.42 22.45 16.00
N THR A 38 9.24 22.45 17.31
CA THR A 38 10.35 22.66 18.26
C THR A 38 10.74 21.31 18.82
N ALA A 39 11.88 20.79 18.36
CA ALA A 39 12.44 19.57 18.89
C ALA A 39 12.61 19.63 20.42
N GLN A 40 12.40 18.49 21.08
CA GLN A 40 12.62 18.24 22.50
C GLN A 40 11.62 18.91 23.45
N ASN A 41 10.37 19.12 23.02
CA ASN A 41 9.32 19.66 23.89
C ASN A 41 8.50 18.59 24.63
N GLY A 42 8.83 17.31 24.44
CA GLY A 42 8.16 16.15 25.00
C GLY A 42 6.90 15.71 24.24
N ARG A 43 6.70 16.17 23.00
CA ARG A 43 5.54 15.82 22.16
C ARG A 43 5.97 15.48 20.74
N SER A 44 5.53 14.33 20.24
CA SER A 44 5.67 13.98 18.82
C SER A 44 4.72 14.84 17.98
N GLU A 45 5.26 15.50 16.97
CA GLU A 45 4.53 16.50 16.18
C GLU A 45 4.71 16.24 14.68
N THR A 46 3.64 16.44 13.90
CA THR A 46 3.70 16.32 12.44
C THR A 46 3.30 17.64 11.79
N ALA A 47 4.11 18.14 10.85
CA ALA A 47 3.76 19.33 10.08
C ALA A 47 4.25 19.28 8.63
N THR A 48 3.61 20.06 7.77
CA THR A 48 4.11 20.29 6.41
C THR A 48 5.08 21.47 6.37
N VAL A 49 6.17 21.33 5.62
CA VAL A 49 7.27 22.29 5.52
C VAL A 49 7.70 22.47 4.07
N ASN A 50 8.42 23.55 3.77
CA ASN A 50 9.06 23.68 2.46
C ASN A 50 10.18 22.62 2.36
N PRO A 51 10.32 21.89 1.23
CA PRO A 51 11.38 20.88 1.07
C PRO A 51 12.78 21.39 1.41
N ALA A 52 13.09 22.66 1.16
CA ALA A 52 14.39 23.25 1.50
C ALA A 52 14.72 23.18 3.01
N GLN A 53 13.70 23.12 3.88
CA GLN A 53 13.86 23.01 5.33
C GLN A 53 14.21 21.59 5.78
N ILE A 54 14.04 20.60 4.91
CA ILE A 54 14.35 19.18 5.14
C ILE A 54 15.34 18.66 4.09
N GLY A 55 16.23 19.52 3.60
CA GLY A 55 17.31 19.10 2.68
C GLY A 55 16.82 18.67 1.29
N GLY A 56 15.62 19.07 0.89
CA GLY A 56 14.99 18.68 -0.39
C GLY A 56 14.30 17.31 -0.34
N LEU A 57 14.15 16.72 0.85
CA LEU A 57 13.45 15.44 1.04
C LEU A 57 11.93 15.60 0.92
N ASN A 58 11.26 14.46 0.70
CA ASN A 58 9.80 14.38 0.72
C ASN A 58 9.25 14.30 2.16
N GLY A 59 9.97 13.63 3.05
CA GLY A 59 9.66 13.53 4.46
C GLY A 59 10.95 13.47 5.29
N LEU A 60 10.83 13.78 6.58
CA LEU A 60 11.90 13.62 7.55
C LEU A 60 11.33 13.43 8.96
N ALA A 61 11.51 12.24 9.52
CA ALA A 61 11.32 11.94 10.93
C ALA A 61 12.60 12.25 11.73
N THR A 62 12.46 13.01 12.81
CA THR A 62 13.54 13.33 13.76
C THR A 62 13.15 12.84 15.15
N CYS A 63 13.78 11.76 15.59
CA CYS A 63 13.47 11.11 16.86
C CYS A 63 14.52 11.35 17.93
N TRP A 64 14.05 11.53 19.16
CA TRP A 64 14.87 11.73 20.35
C TRP A 64 14.55 10.66 21.39
N LYS A 65 15.60 10.04 21.90
CA LYS A 65 15.53 9.07 23.00
C LYS A 65 16.07 9.73 24.26
N SER A 66 15.24 9.90 25.28
CA SER A 66 15.74 10.35 26.58
C SER A 66 16.28 9.17 27.38
N TRP A 67 16.94 9.49 28.50
CA TRP A 67 17.49 8.51 29.43
C TRP A 67 16.41 7.68 30.15
N PHE A 68 15.13 8.09 30.08
CA PHE A 68 14.01 7.39 30.72
C PHE A 68 13.09 6.63 29.74
N GLY A 69 13.38 6.63 28.43
CA GLY A 69 12.57 5.93 27.42
C GLY A 69 12.56 6.64 26.05
N TRP A 70 11.73 6.15 25.11
CA TRP A 70 11.40 6.88 23.87
C TRP A 70 10.72 8.20 24.25
N SER A 71 11.14 9.33 23.69
CA SER A 71 10.76 10.63 24.26
C SER A 71 10.20 11.64 23.28
N GLU A 72 10.43 11.52 21.98
CA GLU A 72 9.80 12.41 20.99
C GLU A 72 10.12 11.94 19.57
N CYS A 73 9.18 12.05 18.63
CA CYS A 73 9.46 11.94 17.21
C CYS A 73 8.70 13.01 16.42
N ASP A 74 9.44 13.90 15.79
CA ASP A 74 8.91 14.97 14.96
C ASP A 74 8.92 14.57 13.48
N ILE A 75 7.81 14.70 12.79
CA ILE A 75 7.67 14.38 11.38
C ILE A 75 7.45 15.66 10.56
N LYS A 76 8.36 15.90 9.63
CA LYS A 76 8.26 17.00 8.67
C LYS A 76 7.99 16.45 7.29
N LEU A 77 6.89 16.88 6.68
CA LEU A 77 6.51 16.45 5.34
C LEU A 77 6.63 17.60 4.35
N SER A 78 7.03 17.31 3.13
CA SER A 78 7.06 18.31 2.07
C SER A 78 5.66 18.83 1.75
N ASN A 79 5.50 20.15 1.73
CA ASN A 79 4.28 20.83 1.33
C ASN A 79 4.04 20.82 -0.20
N GLN A 80 4.94 20.19 -0.96
CA GLN A 80 4.80 19.96 -2.40
C GLN A 80 4.21 18.58 -2.72
N LEU A 81 3.99 17.76 -1.70
CA LEU A 81 3.35 16.46 -1.84
C LEU A 81 1.84 16.63 -2.03
N ASN A 82 1.31 15.69 -2.80
CA ASN A 82 -0.10 15.47 -3.03
C ASN A 82 -0.53 14.28 -2.17
N TYR A 83 -1.61 14.47 -1.41
CA TYR A 83 -2.17 13.52 -0.45
C TYR A 83 -3.51 12.92 -0.94
N TRP A 84 -3.78 12.94 -2.24
CA TRP A 84 -4.89 12.18 -2.85
C TRP A 84 -4.62 10.68 -2.75
N ASN A 85 -5.68 9.87 -2.69
CA ASN A 85 -5.54 8.42 -2.75
C ASN A 85 -5.07 8.02 -4.15
N GLU A 86 -3.87 7.49 -4.25
CA GLU A 86 -3.25 7.24 -5.53
C GLU A 86 -3.56 5.85 -6.07
N ASP A 87 -3.97 5.77 -7.34
CA ASP A 87 -4.15 4.48 -8.00
C ASP A 87 -2.80 3.81 -8.27
N GLU A 88 -2.54 2.69 -7.58
CA GLU A 88 -1.26 1.98 -7.65
C GLU A 88 -0.96 1.41 -9.04
N SER A 89 -1.99 1.22 -9.86
CA SER A 89 -1.89 0.70 -11.22
C SER A 89 -1.31 1.75 -12.16
N PHE A 90 -1.76 3.00 -12.02
CA PHE A 90 -1.38 4.12 -12.89
C PHE A 90 -0.23 4.94 -12.34
N TRP A 91 0.41 4.44 -11.30
CA TRP A 91 1.29 5.25 -10.51
C TRP A 91 2.34 5.95 -11.38
N ASN A 92 2.20 7.26 -11.42
CA ASN A 92 3.14 8.17 -12.05
C ASN A 92 4.30 8.32 -11.07
N TRP A 93 5.49 7.80 -11.41
CA TRP A 93 6.70 7.80 -10.56
C TRP A 93 7.20 9.21 -10.16
N SER A 94 6.40 10.26 -10.35
CA SER A 94 6.61 11.58 -9.76
C SER A 94 6.74 11.47 -8.24
N ASN A 95 7.73 12.16 -7.70
CA ASN A 95 7.96 12.26 -6.26
C ASN A 95 6.86 13.05 -5.54
N THR A 96 6.05 13.83 -6.26
CA THR A 96 5.00 14.68 -5.67
C THR A 96 3.70 13.95 -5.37
N ASN A 97 3.36 12.86 -6.06
CA ASN A 97 2.12 12.10 -5.82
C ASN A 97 2.33 10.94 -4.86
N GLN A 98 3.09 11.16 -3.78
CA GLN A 98 3.40 10.10 -2.81
C GLN A 98 3.07 10.53 -1.38
N GLY A 99 2.25 11.56 -1.20
CA GLY A 99 2.05 12.20 0.11
C GLY A 99 1.60 11.22 1.17
N ARG A 100 0.63 10.36 0.83
CA ARG A 100 0.07 9.35 1.74
C ARG A 100 1.10 8.32 2.17
N VAL A 101 1.78 7.71 1.21
CA VAL A 101 2.78 6.68 1.49
C VAL A 101 4.06 7.25 2.13
N VAL A 102 4.40 8.52 1.85
CA VAL A 102 5.46 9.23 2.59
C VAL A 102 5.08 9.40 4.05
N VAL A 103 3.83 9.78 4.36
CA VAL A 103 3.38 9.85 5.76
C VAL A 103 3.55 8.50 6.45
N LEU A 104 3.09 7.42 5.81
CA LEU A 104 3.24 6.06 6.31
C LEU A 104 4.70 5.68 6.56
N HIS A 105 5.60 6.04 5.64
CA HIS A 105 7.05 5.84 5.75
C HIS A 105 7.65 6.58 6.96
N GLU A 106 7.36 7.87 7.10
CA GLU A 106 7.91 8.65 8.21
C GLU A 106 7.37 8.19 9.57
N PHE A 107 6.14 7.66 9.61
CA PHE A 107 5.60 7.03 10.81
C PHE A 107 6.38 5.76 11.17
N GLY A 108 6.81 4.98 10.18
CA GLY A 108 7.73 3.87 10.37
C GLY A 108 9.01 4.27 11.11
N HIS A 109 9.62 5.39 10.71
CA HIS A 109 10.76 5.96 11.44
C HIS A 109 10.39 6.42 12.85
N ALA A 110 9.22 7.00 13.06
CA ALA A 110 8.74 7.39 14.38
C ALA A 110 8.54 6.20 15.33
N MET A 111 8.28 5.00 14.79
CA MET A 111 8.28 3.73 15.54
C MET A 111 9.66 3.08 15.64
N GLY A 112 10.72 3.74 15.17
CA GLY A 112 12.08 3.24 15.25
C GLY A 112 12.48 2.25 14.16
N LEU A 113 11.70 2.12 13.08
CA LEU A 113 12.13 1.36 11.90
C LEU A 113 13.21 2.11 11.14
N GLY A 114 14.23 1.36 10.70
CA GLY A 114 15.24 1.83 9.76
C GLY A 114 14.84 1.57 8.32
N HIS A 115 15.68 2.00 7.38
CA HIS A 115 15.44 1.69 5.98
C HIS A 115 15.75 0.22 5.64
N ASP A 116 14.93 -0.42 4.79
CA ASP A 116 15.28 -1.65 4.06
C ASP A 116 15.12 -1.46 2.54
N ASN A 117 16.23 -1.56 1.80
CA ASN A 117 16.27 -1.44 0.35
C ASN A 117 16.27 -2.78 -0.39
N ASN A 118 16.23 -3.91 0.32
CA ASN A 118 16.34 -5.23 -0.27
C ASN A 118 14.98 -5.93 -0.43
N GLN A 119 13.91 -5.34 0.10
CA GLN A 119 12.58 -5.93 0.12
C GLN A 119 11.53 -5.00 -0.48
N PHE A 120 10.35 -5.57 -0.77
CA PHE A 120 9.17 -4.79 -1.10
C PHE A 120 8.61 -4.23 0.21
N ALA A 121 9.04 -3.02 0.57
CA ALA A 121 8.87 -2.42 1.88
C ALA A 121 8.51 -0.93 1.75
N VAL A 122 7.63 -0.41 2.61
CA VAL A 122 7.39 1.03 2.69
C VAL A 122 8.64 1.74 3.22
N MET A 123 9.42 1.09 4.09
CA MET A 123 10.65 1.64 4.67
C MET A 123 11.87 1.65 3.72
N ARG A 124 11.69 1.70 2.41
CA ARG A 124 12.81 1.84 1.46
C ARG A 124 13.42 3.24 1.53
N SER A 125 14.72 3.38 1.31
CA SER A 125 15.34 4.73 1.30
C SER A 125 15.12 5.50 -0.01
N ASN A 126 14.63 4.83 -1.05
CA ASN A 126 14.51 5.38 -2.39
C ASN A 126 13.06 5.26 -2.86
N THR A 127 12.53 6.38 -3.35
CA THR A 127 11.25 6.41 -4.06
C THR A 127 11.34 5.70 -5.41
N PRO A 128 10.23 5.17 -5.95
CA PRO A 128 8.89 5.19 -5.37
C PRO A 128 8.73 4.19 -4.21
N TYR A 129 7.99 4.62 -3.19
CA TYR A 129 7.53 3.71 -2.13
C TYR A 129 6.45 2.79 -2.70
N PRO A 130 6.43 1.51 -2.31
CA PRO A 130 5.42 0.58 -2.77
C PRO A 130 4.04 0.93 -2.22
N LEU A 131 3.03 0.62 -3.01
CA LEU A 131 1.63 0.67 -2.63
C LEU A 131 1.04 -0.73 -2.66
N ASN A 132 0.03 -0.92 -1.83
CA ASN A 132 -0.94 -1.99 -1.85
C ASN A 132 -2.29 -1.35 -1.49
N GLY A 133 -3.40 -1.97 -1.89
CA GLY A 133 -4.71 -1.48 -1.48
C GLY A 133 -5.78 -1.66 -2.54
N GLY A 134 -7.02 -1.70 -2.07
CA GLY A 134 -8.23 -1.78 -2.89
C GLY A 134 -9.05 -0.51 -2.76
N PRO A 135 -10.40 -0.56 -2.71
CA PRO A 135 -11.23 0.64 -2.88
C PRO A 135 -11.00 1.79 -1.86
N GLY A 136 -10.25 1.53 -0.78
CA GLY A 136 -9.90 2.48 0.28
C GLY A 136 -8.49 3.07 0.13
N PHE A 137 -7.74 3.12 1.24
CA PHE A 137 -6.38 3.67 1.26
C PHE A 137 -5.40 2.78 0.49
N HIS A 138 -4.60 3.37 -0.39
CA HIS A 138 -3.52 2.67 -1.08
C HIS A 138 -2.20 2.97 -0.37
N GLY A 139 -1.75 2.05 0.48
CA GLY A 139 -0.48 2.11 1.21
C GLY A 139 -0.58 1.43 2.57
N GLU A 140 0.20 0.40 2.83
CA GLU A 140 0.27 -0.23 4.14
C GLU A 140 1.67 -0.71 4.43
N PRO A 141 1.99 -1.01 5.69
CA PRO A 141 3.23 -1.69 6.02
C PRO A 141 3.25 -3.04 5.30
N PHE A 142 4.31 -3.27 4.53
CA PHE A 142 4.52 -4.54 3.86
C PHE A 142 5.09 -5.57 4.84
N PRO A 143 5.19 -6.86 4.43
CA PRO A 143 5.70 -7.93 5.28
C PRO A 143 6.95 -7.62 6.12
N ASP A 144 7.96 -6.96 5.53
CA ASP A 144 9.18 -6.59 6.24
C ASP A 144 8.93 -5.53 7.31
N ASP A 145 8.23 -4.47 6.94
CA ASP A 145 7.86 -3.37 7.82
C ASP A 145 7.05 -3.89 9.03
N ALA A 146 6.12 -4.79 8.75
CA ALA A 146 5.31 -5.47 9.74
C ALA A 146 6.14 -6.35 10.67
N ALA A 147 7.10 -7.11 10.14
CA ALA A 147 8.01 -7.90 10.96
C ALA A 147 8.87 -7.01 11.86
N GLY A 148 9.40 -5.91 11.32
CA GLY A 148 10.22 -4.96 12.05
C GLY A 148 9.48 -4.34 13.23
N VAL A 149 8.26 -3.86 13.02
CA VAL A 149 7.51 -3.20 14.10
C VAL A 149 7.06 -4.19 15.16
N ARG A 150 6.67 -5.41 14.78
CA ARG A 150 6.39 -6.50 15.73
C ARG A 150 7.63 -6.90 16.54
N ALA A 151 8.83 -6.83 15.96
CA ALA A 151 10.06 -7.10 16.70
C ALA A 151 10.34 -6.05 17.79
N LEU A 152 9.90 -4.81 17.58
CA LEU A 152 10.08 -3.71 18.53
C LEU A 152 9.00 -3.68 19.62
N TYR A 153 7.75 -3.92 19.26
CA TYR A 153 6.59 -3.69 20.14
C TYR A 153 5.83 -4.97 20.52
N GLY A 154 6.18 -6.11 19.92
CA GLY A 154 5.51 -7.38 20.13
C GLY A 154 4.21 -7.52 19.32
N THR A 155 3.39 -8.50 19.70
CA THR A 155 2.13 -8.86 19.04
C THR A 155 0.94 -8.85 20.01
N TYR A 156 1.08 -8.12 21.13
CA TYR A 156 0.19 -8.22 22.30
C TYR A 156 -1.28 -7.85 22.02
N HIS A 157 -1.57 -7.14 20.93
CA HIS A 157 -2.92 -6.90 20.43
C HIS A 157 -3.02 -7.35 18.97
N SER A 158 -2.64 -8.62 18.73
CA SER A 158 -2.49 -9.23 17.40
C SER A 158 -3.57 -8.80 16.41
N PRO A 159 -3.22 -8.02 15.37
CA PRO A 159 -4.06 -7.98 14.19
C PRO A 159 -3.99 -9.36 13.56
N GLY A 160 -5.13 -9.86 13.10
CA GLY A 160 -5.32 -11.25 12.70
C GLY A 160 -4.49 -11.67 11.48
N ALA A 161 -5.15 -12.32 10.54
CA ALA A 161 -4.59 -12.36 9.20
C ALA A 161 -4.72 -10.96 8.58
N ASN A 162 -3.91 -10.69 7.56
CA ASN A 162 -4.16 -9.59 6.65
C ASN A 162 -3.52 -9.96 5.33
N LEU A 163 -4.36 -10.28 4.36
CA LEU A 163 -4.07 -10.58 2.98
C LEU A 163 -4.17 -9.26 2.23
N PHE A 164 -3.39 -9.13 1.17
CA PHE A 164 -3.48 -7.96 0.32
C PHE A 164 -3.20 -8.32 -1.13
N ALA A 165 -3.76 -7.52 -2.03
CA ALA A 165 -3.43 -7.48 -3.44
C ALA A 165 -2.66 -6.20 -3.77
N THR A 166 -1.77 -6.27 -4.77
CA THR A 166 -1.08 -5.08 -5.28
C THR A 166 -0.75 -5.18 -6.77
N ALA A 167 -0.98 -4.10 -7.50
CA ALA A 167 -0.63 -3.84 -8.90
C ALA A 167 0.85 -3.49 -9.08
N GLN A 168 1.65 -3.64 -8.03
CA GLN A 168 3.08 -3.42 -8.05
C GLN A 168 3.87 -4.71 -7.78
N LYS A 169 5.13 -4.68 -8.17
CA LYS A 169 6.10 -5.72 -7.93
C LYS A 169 7.47 -5.15 -7.64
N TYR A 170 8.24 -5.94 -6.92
CA TYR A 170 9.63 -5.65 -6.61
C TYR A 170 10.57 -6.53 -7.43
N VAL A 171 11.41 -5.90 -8.25
CA VAL A 171 12.39 -6.61 -9.09
C VAL A 171 13.69 -5.82 -9.11
N ASN A 172 14.80 -6.48 -8.78
CA ASN A 172 16.16 -5.92 -8.90
C ASN A 172 16.33 -4.55 -8.21
N GLY A 173 15.80 -4.35 -7.01
CA GLY A 173 15.95 -3.07 -6.31
C GLY A 173 14.87 -2.04 -6.62
N VAL A 174 13.92 -2.35 -7.51
CA VAL A 174 12.99 -1.36 -8.06
C VAL A 174 11.55 -1.82 -7.88
N VAL A 175 10.73 -0.92 -7.36
CA VAL A 175 9.27 -1.00 -7.37
C VAL A 175 8.75 -0.58 -8.74
N GLN A 176 7.91 -1.40 -9.35
CA GLN A 176 7.31 -1.14 -10.65
C GLN A 176 5.93 -1.79 -10.74
N ALA A 177 5.10 -1.42 -11.72
CA ALA A 177 3.83 -2.10 -11.95
C ALA A 177 4.03 -3.61 -12.26
N THR A 178 3.10 -4.46 -11.80
CA THR A 178 3.06 -5.91 -12.09
C THR A 178 3.10 -6.16 -13.59
N GLU A 179 2.24 -5.44 -14.29
CA GLU A 179 2.12 -5.42 -15.74
C GLU A 179 3.15 -4.49 -16.38
N SER A 180 4.43 -4.87 -16.32
CA SER A 180 5.52 -4.11 -16.94
C SER A 180 5.24 -3.82 -18.42
N GLY A 181 5.40 -2.55 -18.81
CA GLY A 181 5.02 -1.98 -20.11
C GLY A 181 4.15 -0.73 -19.94
N SER A 182 4.02 0.10 -20.98
CA SER A 182 3.09 1.24 -20.93
C SER A 182 1.65 0.75 -20.67
N CYS A 183 0.87 1.53 -19.92
CA CYS A 183 -0.56 1.30 -19.72
C CYS A 183 -1.27 1.32 -21.09
N VAL A 184 -1.60 0.15 -21.63
CA VAL A 184 -2.15 0.01 -22.98
C VAL A 184 -3.41 -0.83 -22.98
N THR A 185 -4.26 -0.58 -23.98
CA THR A 185 -5.38 -1.45 -24.32
C THR A 185 -4.94 -2.53 -25.30
N ILE A 186 -5.12 -3.80 -24.91
CA ILE A 186 -4.75 -4.96 -25.71
C ILE A 186 -5.99 -5.49 -26.43
N ASN A 187 -5.95 -5.56 -27.75
CA ASN A 187 -7.02 -6.22 -28.53
C ASN A 187 -6.90 -7.74 -28.42
N ARG A 188 -7.96 -8.42 -28.00
CA ARG A 188 -8.00 -9.89 -27.92
C ARG A 188 -9.37 -10.44 -28.30
N CYS A 189 -9.38 -11.64 -28.89
CA CYS A 189 -10.63 -12.37 -29.07
C CYS A 189 -10.99 -13.20 -27.82
N ARG A 190 -12.27 -13.52 -27.62
CA ARG A 190 -12.74 -14.57 -26.71
C ARG A 190 -11.99 -15.87 -26.99
N GLY A 191 -11.66 -16.61 -25.93
CA GLY A 191 -10.93 -17.89 -26.05
C GLY A 191 -9.43 -17.75 -26.32
N GLN A 192 -8.92 -16.56 -26.67
CA GLN A 192 -7.48 -16.33 -26.74
C GLN A 192 -6.87 -16.15 -25.35
N THR A 193 -5.57 -16.42 -25.24
CA THR A 193 -4.83 -16.25 -23.98
C THR A 193 -4.20 -14.87 -23.84
N LEU A 194 -4.14 -14.39 -22.61
CA LEU A 194 -3.45 -13.20 -22.15
C LEU A 194 -2.47 -13.59 -21.03
N SER A 195 -1.25 -13.06 -21.09
CA SER A 195 -0.33 -13.15 -19.95
C SER A 195 -0.70 -12.07 -18.94
N VAL A 196 -1.02 -12.47 -17.71
CA VAL A 196 -1.41 -11.59 -16.60
C VAL A 196 -0.49 -11.84 -15.42
N THR A 197 0.15 -10.80 -14.91
CA THR A 197 1.02 -10.80 -13.74
C THR A 197 0.27 -10.21 -12.56
N VAL A 198 0.16 -10.98 -11.48
CA VAL A 198 -0.51 -10.60 -10.24
C VAL A 198 0.46 -10.65 -9.08
N SER A 199 0.30 -9.74 -8.12
CA SER A 199 1.00 -9.80 -6.84
C SER A 199 0.01 -9.83 -5.70
N ILE A 200 0.27 -10.73 -4.75
CA ILE A 200 -0.52 -10.95 -3.54
C ILE A 200 0.41 -11.26 -2.37
N GLY A 201 0.00 -10.95 -1.15
CA GLY A 201 0.80 -11.18 0.04
C GLY A 201 -0.02 -11.24 1.32
N SER A 202 0.70 -11.32 2.44
CA SER A 202 0.16 -11.18 3.78
C SER A 202 1.13 -10.46 4.71
N ASN A 203 0.69 -9.34 5.29
CA ASN A 203 1.39 -8.55 6.32
C ASN A 203 0.82 -8.80 7.75
N GLY A 204 -0.23 -9.63 7.87
CA GLY A 204 -0.79 -10.09 9.15
C GLY A 204 0.15 -11.01 9.94
N TRP A 205 -0.18 -11.25 11.22
CA TRP A 205 0.58 -12.15 12.11
C TRP A 205 0.12 -13.59 11.97
N MET A 206 -1.20 -13.76 11.92
CA MET A 206 -1.80 -15.08 11.92
C MET A 206 -1.74 -15.65 10.51
N ALA A 207 -1.41 -16.93 10.42
CA ALA A 207 -1.51 -17.62 9.15
C ALA A 207 -2.97 -17.60 8.69
N PRO A 208 -3.25 -17.02 7.50
CA PRO A 208 -4.58 -17.12 6.94
C PRO A 208 -4.89 -18.58 6.64
N LEU A 209 -6.17 -18.94 6.66
CA LEU A 209 -6.59 -20.19 6.04
C LEU A 209 -6.33 -20.11 4.52
N SER A 210 -6.48 -21.25 3.83
CA SER A 210 -6.53 -21.17 2.37
C SER A 210 -7.70 -20.28 1.96
N HIS A 211 -7.42 -19.28 1.14
CA HIS A 211 -8.36 -18.24 0.74
C HIS A 211 -8.59 -18.25 -0.77
N GLY A 212 -9.74 -17.73 -1.20
CA GLY A 212 -10.09 -17.65 -2.61
C GLY A 212 -9.25 -16.61 -3.34
N VAL A 213 -8.79 -16.93 -4.55
CA VAL A 213 -8.16 -15.99 -5.47
C VAL A 213 -8.96 -15.94 -6.77
N ARG A 214 -9.21 -14.74 -7.26
CA ARG A 214 -9.96 -14.51 -8.49
C ARG A 214 -9.22 -13.52 -9.36
N ILE A 215 -9.15 -13.80 -10.65
CA ILE A 215 -8.68 -12.87 -11.68
C ILE A 215 -9.80 -12.73 -12.71
N PHE A 216 -10.22 -11.52 -13.02
CA PHE A 216 -11.45 -11.29 -13.77
C PHE A 216 -11.42 -9.99 -14.57
N LEU A 217 -12.32 -9.92 -15.56
CA LEU A 217 -12.57 -8.73 -16.35
C LEU A 217 -13.75 -7.94 -15.76
N ASN A 218 -13.64 -6.62 -15.70
CA ASN A 218 -14.75 -5.73 -15.34
C ASN A 218 -14.75 -4.46 -16.21
N ASN A 219 -15.92 -3.85 -16.42
CA ASN A 219 -16.06 -2.58 -17.14
C ASN A 219 -15.60 -1.36 -16.31
N SER A 220 -15.37 -1.53 -15.01
CA SER A 220 -14.90 -0.49 -14.09
C SER A 220 -13.60 -0.92 -13.41
N PRO A 221 -12.61 -0.02 -13.23
CA PRO A 221 -11.41 -0.30 -12.45
C PRO A 221 -11.72 -0.50 -10.96
N SER A 222 -12.81 0.11 -10.47
CA SER A 222 -13.31 -0.06 -9.09
C SER A 222 -14.38 -1.16 -8.96
N GLY A 223 -14.60 -1.94 -10.03
CA GLY A 223 -15.61 -2.99 -10.08
C GLY A 223 -15.20 -4.27 -9.37
N TYR A 224 -14.78 -4.19 -8.10
CA TYR A 224 -14.25 -5.34 -7.35
C TYR A 224 -15.30 -6.43 -7.07
N SER A 225 -16.59 -6.08 -7.17
CA SER A 225 -17.69 -7.03 -7.21
C SER A 225 -18.15 -7.33 -8.64
N GLY A 226 -18.49 -8.60 -8.93
CA GLY A 226 -19.02 -8.99 -10.24
C GLY A 226 -17.96 -9.14 -11.33
N GLY A 227 -18.33 -9.01 -12.61
CA GLY A 227 -17.42 -9.21 -13.75
C GLY A 227 -17.30 -10.67 -14.22
N TRP A 228 -16.35 -10.93 -15.12
CA TRP A 228 -16.19 -12.22 -15.79
C TRP A 228 -14.87 -12.90 -15.44
N ASN A 229 -14.95 -14.10 -14.91
CA ASN A 229 -13.78 -14.83 -14.40
C ASN A 229 -12.86 -15.25 -15.55
N MET A 230 -11.59 -14.90 -15.41
CA MET A 230 -10.48 -15.49 -16.16
C MET A 230 -9.84 -16.63 -15.37
N PHE A 231 -9.83 -16.52 -14.04
CA PHE A 231 -9.31 -17.49 -13.09
C PHE A 231 -10.10 -17.45 -11.79
N VAL A 232 -10.38 -18.63 -11.22
CA VAL A 232 -10.87 -18.80 -9.85
C VAL A 232 -10.10 -19.97 -9.25
N GLY A 233 -9.49 -19.76 -8.10
CA GLY A 233 -8.73 -20.77 -7.40
C GLY A 233 -8.60 -20.46 -5.93
N THR A 234 -7.66 -21.13 -5.29
CA THR A 234 -7.31 -20.91 -3.88
C THR A 234 -5.82 -20.67 -3.77
N ALA A 235 -5.41 -19.83 -2.82
CA ALA A 235 -4.02 -19.64 -2.47
C ALA A 235 -3.82 -19.83 -0.96
N TYR A 236 -2.55 -19.85 -0.57
CA TYR A 236 -2.10 -19.81 0.81
C TYR A 236 -0.87 -18.90 0.85
N ASN A 237 -1.00 -17.79 1.56
CA ASN A 237 0.05 -16.80 1.76
C ASN A 237 0.43 -16.83 3.23
N PRO A 238 1.55 -17.47 3.62
CA PRO A 238 1.98 -17.45 5.01
C PRO A 238 2.16 -16.02 5.54
N PRO A 239 2.11 -15.80 6.86
CA PRO A 239 2.40 -14.50 7.46
C PRO A 239 3.76 -13.96 7.00
N GLY A 240 3.80 -12.67 6.70
CA GLY A 240 5.03 -12.00 6.28
C GLY A 240 5.52 -12.45 4.91
N THR A 241 4.63 -12.85 4.00
CA THR A 241 5.01 -13.26 2.65
C THR A 241 4.41 -12.37 1.57
N TYR A 242 5.12 -12.29 0.45
CA TYR A 242 4.70 -11.59 -0.74
C TYR A 242 5.11 -12.43 -1.95
N SER A 243 4.25 -12.50 -2.97
CA SER A 243 4.52 -13.28 -4.17
C SER A 243 3.99 -12.59 -5.42
N THR A 244 4.74 -12.71 -6.51
CA THR A 244 4.33 -12.28 -7.85
C THR A 244 4.30 -13.49 -8.77
N GLN A 245 3.22 -13.65 -9.53
CA GLN A 245 3.07 -14.75 -10.48
C GLN A 245 2.54 -14.26 -11.82
N THR A 246 3.04 -14.84 -12.90
CA THR A 246 2.54 -14.61 -14.26
C THR A 246 1.78 -15.82 -14.74
N LEU A 247 0.53 -15.61 -15.15
CA LEU A 247 -0.44 -16.63 -15.56
C LEU A 247 -0.86 -16.39 -17.00
N ASN A 248 -0.99 -17.47 -17.78
CA ASN A 248 -1.59 -17.41 -19.12
C ASN A 248 -3.08 -17.71 -19.00
N LEU A 249 -3.91 -16.67 -19.05
CA LEU A 249 -5.34 -16.73 -18.78
C LEU A 249 -6.16 -16.57 -20.06
N THR A 250 -7.25 -17.31 -20.18
CA THR A 250 -8.15 -17.23 -21.34
C THR A 250 -9.13 -16.07 -21.20
N VAL A 251 -9.32 -15.29 -22.25
CA VAL A 251 -10.35 -14.24 -22.33
C VAL A 251 -11.74 -14.89 -22.32
N PRO A 252 -12.59 -14.58 -21.32
CA PRO A 252 -13.90 -15.21 -21.17
C PRO A 252 -14.88 -14.78 -22.25
N SER A 253 -16.01 -15.49 -22.36
CA SER A 253 -17.11 -15.12 -23.27
C SER A 253 -17.86 -13.91 -22.74
N VAL A 254 -17.31 -12.72 -23.01
CA VAL A 254 -17.86 -11.41 -22.60
C VAL A 254 -18.36 -10.64 -23.81
N PRO A 255 -19.29 -9.68 -23.70
CA PRO A 255 -19.65 -8.79 -24.82
C PRO A 255 -18.44 -8.05 -25.41
N ASN A 256 -18.57 -7.53 -26.63
CA ASN A 256 -17.52 -6.68 -27.18
C ASN A 256 -17.40 -5.40 -26.34
N GLY A 257 -16.17 -4.98 -26.02
CA GLY A 257 -15.94 -3.80 -25.19
C GLY A 257 -14.55 -3.76 -24.56
N ILE A 258 -14.27 -2.67 -23.86
CA ILE A 258 -13.03 -2.47 -23.11
C ILE A 258 -13.26 -2.88 -21.65
N TYR A 259 -12.36 -3.69 -21.14
CA TYR A 259 -12.40 -4.25 -19.80
C TYR A 259 -11.08 -4.02 -19.06
N TRP A 260 -11.19 -3.75 -17.79
CA TRP A 260 -10.11 -3.78 -16.81
C TRP A 260 -9.81 -5.21 -16.42
N ILE A 261 -8.55 -5.51 -16.12
CA ILE A 261 -8.14 -6.77 -15.51
C ILE A 261 -8.02 -6.51 -14.02
N LEU A 262 -8.71 -7.31 -13.20
CA LEU A 262 -8.70 -7.19 -11.75
C LEU A 262 -8.29 -8.52 -11.13
N TRP A 263 -7.68 -8.46 -9.95
CA TRP A 263 -7.52 -9.63 -9.10
C TRP A 263 -7.87 -9.31 -7.66
N GLN A 264 -8.36 -10.33 -6.98
CA GLN A 264 -8.85 -10.27 -5.62
C GLN A 264 -8.39 -11.50 -4.85
N VAL A 265 -7.96 -11.29 -3.62
CA VAL A 265 -7.77 -12.30 -2.58
C VAL A 265 -8.95 -12.28 -1.61
N ASP A 266 -9.07 -13.34 -0.81
CA ASP A 266 -10.22 -13.63 0.06
C ASP A 266 -11.60 -13.34 -0.55
N THR A 267 -11.87 -13.92 -1.72
CA THR A 267 -13.06 -13.60 -2.53
C THR A 267 -14.42 -13.93 -1.88
N GLN A 268 -14.41 -14.63 -0.76
CA GLN A 268 -15.59 -15.00 0.01
C GLN A 268 -15.67 -14.29 1.38
N ASN A 269 -14.71 -13.39 1.67
CA ASN A 269 -14.54 -12.76 2.99
C ASN A 269 -14.48 -13.82 4.11
N GLY A 270 -13.79 -14.94 3.82
CA GLY A 270 -13.75 -16.11 4.69
C GLY A 270 -12.66 -16.04 5.74
N THR A 271 -11.68 -15.16 5.54
CA THR A 271 -10.61 -14.89 6.51
C THR A 271 -10.97 -13.61 7.25
N ALA A 272 -10.90 -13.63 8.59
CA ALA A 272 -11.07 -12.40 9.35
C ALA A 272 -9.75 -11.61 9.32
N GLU A 273 -9.78 -10.44 8.70
CA GLU A 273 -8.59 -9.65 8.39
C GLU A 273 -8.54 -8.37 9.23
N SER A 274 -7.33 -7.80 9.44
CA SER A 274 -7.24 -6.47 10.06
C SER A 274 -7.64 -5.35 9.09
N ASN A 275 -7.47 -5.57 7.79
CA ASN A 275 -8.03 -4.75 6.74
C ASN A 275 -8.69 -5.64 5.67
N GLU A 276 -9.91 -5.28 5.28
CA GLU A 276 -10.69 -5.98 4.24
C GLU A 276 -10.72 -5.18 2.92
N GLN A 277 -10.13 -3.97 2.94
CA GLN A 277 -10.19 -3.01 1.85
C GLN A 277 -8.96 -3.03 0.95
N ASP A 278 -7.97 -3.86 1.24
CA ASP A 278 -6.71 -4.06 0.52
C ASP A 278 -6.67 -5.38 -0.28
N ASN A 279 -7.80 -6.10 -0.29
CA ASN A 279 -7.92 -7.42 -0.88
C ASN A 279 -8.09 -7.46 -2.41
N ALA A 280 -8.24 -6.32 -3.09
CA ALA A 280 -8.51 -6.32 -4.53
C ALA A 280 -7.90 -5.12 -5.23
N VAL A 281 -7.36 -5.32 -6.43
CA VAL A 281 -6.88 -4.24 -7.27
C VAL A 281 -7.04 -4.54 -8.76
N HIS A 282 -6.67 -3.59 -9.61
CA HIS A 282 -6.70 -3.71 -11.05
C HIS A 282 -5.32 -3.53 -11.68
N ALA A 283 -5.20 -3.96 -12.93
CA ALA A 283 -4.05 -3.63 -13.76
C ALA A 283 -4.24 -2.24 -14.36
N CYS A 284 -3.13 -1.64 -14.78
CA CYS A 284 -3.16 -0.47 -15.65
C CYS A 284 -3.53 -0.79 -17.10
N LYS A 285 -3.34 -2.06 -17.49
CA LYS A 285 -3.67 -2.57 -18.82
C LYS A 285 -5.15 -2.91 -18.89
N THR A 286 -5.74 -2.61 -20.04
CA THR A 286 -7.12 -2.98 -20.37
C THR A 286 -7.14 -3.95 -21.54
N VAL A 287 -8.23 -4.70 -21.68
CA VAL A 287 -8.47 -5.63 -22.78
C VAL A 287 -9.65 -5.12 -23.59
N ASN A 288 -9.44 -4.86 -24.88
CA ASN A 288 -10.52 -4.59 -25.82
C ASN A 288 -10.91 -5.91 -26.50
N VAL A 289 -12.10 -6.41 -26.17
CA VAL A 289 -12.68 -7.62 -26.73
C VAL A 289 -13.45 -7.25 -27.99
N THR A 290 -12.94 -7.66 -29.15
CA THR A 290 -13.49 -7.30 -30.47
C THR A 290 -14.10 -8.49 -31.23
N CYS A 291 -13.71 -9.68 -30.80
CA CYS A 291 -14.07 -11.02 -31.22
C CYS A 291 -13.97 -11.88 -29.95
#